data_AF-A0A9E7D6N5-F1
#
_entry.id   AF-A0A9E7D6N5-F1
#
_cell.length_a   1.000
_cell.length_b   1.000
_cell.length_c   1.000
_cell.angle_alpha   90.00
_cell.angle_beta   90.00
_cell.angle_gamma   90.00
#
_symmetry.space_group_name_H-M   'P 1'
#
loop_
_entity.id
_entity.type
_entity.pdbx_description
1 polymer ?
#
loop_
_entity_poly.entity_id
_entity_poly.type
_entity_poly.pdbx_seq_one_letter_code
_entity_poly.pdbx_strand_id
1 'polypeptide(L)'
;MHTVTFGLPFNGVVPLWHEDGLITWHQSDIDLAEVLGLGLVEEREITEGAPAGWSERVEVGRLMGNILELKAITPTGKRAIKDVGAGARIGISDPLPYQEAMGEFFDADAFSVHIARMLLRGARDGLLTVFTLHESGNPQTHHLLSVSSTLDELGYMYFHLVTMVDMTEVPSWAGYSKSDGVTSLDMSINYSDLLGRAEINGVETAGEALDAGKLISFVRPAVDALLKPGFPFALGASVFGPRQA
;
A
#
# COMPACT_ATOMS: atom_id res chain seq x y z
N MET A 1 -24.63 -7.96 -0.77
CA MET A 1 -23.49 -7.05 -0.97
C MET A 1 -22.95 -6.72 0.40
N HIS A 2 -21.69 -7.04 0.67
CA HIS A 2 -21.05 -6.75 1.96
C HIS A 2 -19.82 -5.87 1.73
N THR A 3 -19.47 -5.10 2.74
CA THR A 3 -18.29 -4.24 2.72
C THR A 3 -17.05 -5.11 2.92
N VAL A 4 -16.00 -4.85 2.15
CA VAL A 4 -14.68 -5.46 2.32
C VAL A 4 -13.63 -4.36 2.42
N THR A 5 -12.56 -4.61 3.17
CA THR A 5 -11.31 -3.85 3.07
C THR A 5 -10.31 -4.62 2.23
N PHE A 6 -9.19 -3.99 1.87
CA PHE A 6 -8.19 -4.58 0.99
C PHE A 6 -6.92 -4.93 1.74
N GLY A 7 -6.36 -6.10 1.41
CA GLY A 7 -4.93 -6.33 1.59
C GLY A 7 -4.13 -5.65 0.48
N LEU A 8 -2.81 -5.68 0.60
CA LEU A 8 -1.92 -5.15 -0.43
C LEU A 8 -2.02 -6.01 -1.70
N PRO A 9 -2.27 -5.42 -2.87
CA PRO A 9 -2.19 -6.14 -4.14
C PRO A 9 -0.78 -6.66 -4.41
N PHE A 10 -0.68 -7.85 -4.98
CA PHE A 10 0.57 -8.46 -5.43
C PHE A 10 0.29 -9.43 -6.57
N ASN A 11 1.19 -9.57 -7.56
CA ASN A 11 1.03 -10.52 -8.67
C ASN A 11 -0.34 -10.50 -9.39
N GLY A 12 -1.01 -9.34 -9.47
CA GLY A 12 -2.36 -9.22 -10.02
C GLY A 12 -3.48 -9.81 -9.14
N VAL A 13 -3.15 -10.24 -7.93
CA VAL A 13 -4.06 -10.72 -6.90
C VAL A 13 -4.37 -9.60 -5.92
N VAL A 14 -5.63 -9.46 -5.55
CA VAL A 14 -6.10 -8.60 -4.47
C VAL A 14 -6.62 -9.47 -3.30
N PRO A 15 -6.04 -9.35 -2.09
CA PRO A 15 -6.67 -9.87 -0.89
C PRO A 15 -7.87 -8.99 -0.50
N LEU A 16 -9.01 -9.61 -0.23
CA LEU A 16 -10.19 -8.99 0.35
C LEU A 16 -10.32 -9.44 1.80
N TRP A 17 -10.46 -8.48 2.70
CA TRP A 17 -10.61 -8.69 4.13
C TRP A 17 -12.07 -8.46 4.49
N HIS A 18 -12.69 -9.51 5.01
CA HIS A 18 -14.10 -9.56 5.37
C HIS A 18 -14.30 -9.11 6.82
N GLU A 19 -15.50 -8.63 7.14
CA GLU A 19 -15.82 -8.14 8.49
C GLU A 19 -15.77 -9.25 9.56
N ASP A 20 -15.90 -10.51 9.16
CA ASP A 20 -15.77 -11.69 10.03
C ASP A 20 -14.32 -12.14 10.24
N GLY A 21 -13.34 -11.41 9.68
CA GLY A 21 -11.92 -11.69 9.78
C GLY A 21 -11.40 -12.70 8.73
N LEU A 22 -12.25 -13.17 7.81
CA LEU A 22 -11.81 -14.00 6.69
C LEU A 22 -11.00 -13.16 5.69
N ILE A 23 -9.99 -13.79 5.07
CA ILE A 23 -9.26 -13.23 3.93
C ILE A 23 -9.50 -14.13 2.72
N THR A 24 -9.90 -13.53 1.60
CA THR A 24 -10.02 -14.22 0.31
C THR A 24 -9.13 -13.55 -0.73
N TRP A 25 -8.61 -14.32 -1.68
CA TRP A 25 -7.71 -13.82 -2.72
C TRP A 25 -8.36 -13.93 -4.09
N HIS A 26 -8.25 -12.88 -4.89
CA HIS A 26 -8.93 -12.81 -6.17
C HIS A 26 -8.02 -12.20 -7.24
N GLN A 27 -8.09 -12.72 -8.46
CA GLN A 27 -7.60 -11.99 -9.64
C GLN A 27 -8.61 -10.92 -10.04
N SER A 28 -8.14 -9.83 -10.62
CA SER A 28 -8.98 -8.74 -11.11
C SER A 28 -8.77 -8.46 -12.59
N ASP A 29 -9.81 -7.98 -13.27
CA ASP A 29 -9.75 -7.54 -14.67
C ASP A 29 -8.86 -6.29 -14.87
N ILE A 30 -8.48 -5.60 -13.80
CA ILE A 30 -7.59 -4.45 -13.81
C ILE A 30 -6.47 -4.63 -12.80
N ASP A 31 -5.36 -3.90 -12.99
CA ASP A 31 -4.32 -3.84 -11.98
C ASP A 31 -4.74 -2.94 -10.81
N LEU A 32 -5.18 -3.57 -9.73
CA LEU A 32 -5.61 -2.88 -8.51
C LEU A 32 -4.43 -2.25 -7.74
N ALA A 33 -3.17 -2.61 -8.03
CA ALA A 33 -2.01 -1.93 -7.46
C ALA A 33 -1.86 -0.49 -7.98
N GLU A 34 -2.53 -0.14 -9.09
CA GLU A 34 -2.58 1.23 -9.61
C GLU A 34 -3.71 2.07 -8.99
N VAL A 35 -4.52 1.47 -8.13
CA VAL A 35 -5.72 2.10 -7.56
C VAL A 35 -5.66 2.12 -6.04
N LEU A 36 -5.44 0.95 -5.44
CA LEU A 36 -5.55 0.75 -4.01
C LEU A 36 -4.31 1.30 -3.28
N GLY A 37 -4.47 1.73 -2.03
CA GLY A 37 -3.44 2.37 -1.22
C GLY A 37 -3.09 3.80 -1.66
N LEU A 38 -3.60 4.27 -2.80
CA LEU A 38 -3.25 5.55 -3.41
C LEU A 38 -4.23 6.69 -3.07
N GLY A 39 -5.28 6.43 -2.28
CA GLY A 39 -6.27 7.45 -1.88
C GLY A 39 -7.17 7.85 -3.04
N LEU A 40 -7.45 6.90 -3.93
CA LEU A 40 -8.24 7.13 -5.14
C LEU A 40 -9.69 6.69 -4.99
N VAL A 41 -9.97 5.78 -4.05
CA VAL A 41 -11.27 5.17 -3.81
C VAL A 41 -11.80 5.50 -2.41
N GLU A 42 -13.07 5.18 -2.18
CA GLU A 42 -13.76 5.44 -0.92
C GLU A 42 -13.02 4.81 0.26
N GLU A 43 -12.87 5.61 1.32
CA GLU A 43 -12.22 5.22 2.56
C GLU A 43 -13.28 5.21 3.68
N ARG A 44 -13.17 4.23 4.59
CA ARG A 44 -13.88 4.23 5.86
C ARG A 44 -12.97 4.84 6.92
N GLU A 45 -13.50 5.85 7.61
CA GLU A 45 -12.85 6.47 8.76
C GLU A 45 -13.08 5.63 10.03
N ILE A 46 -12.01 5.42 10.80
CA ILE A 46 -12.00 4.70 12.08
C ILE A 46 -11.37 5.64 13.11
N THR A 47 -12.14 6.02 14.12
CA THR A 47 -11.69 6.94 15.18
C THR A 47 -11.34 6.24 16.48
N GLU A 48 -11.74 4.97 16.62
CA GLU A 48 -11.43 4.16 17.80
C GLU A 48 -9.93 3.86 17.84
N GLY A 49 -9.28 4.07 19.00
CA GLY A 49 -7.84 3.86 19.16
C GLY A 49 -6.93 4.92 18.51
N ALA A 50 -7.45 5.80 17.66
CA ALA A 50 -6.68 6.88 17.05
C ALA A 50 -6.40 8.04 18.03
N PRO A 51 -5.26 8.76 17.89
CA PRO A 51 -4.99 9.97 18.66
C PRO A 51 -6.10 11.04 18.51
N ALA A 52 -6.21 11.92 19.50
CA ALA A 52 -7.19 13.01 19.45
C ALA A 52 -6.97 13.90 18.20
N GLY A 53 -8.05 14.16 17.46
CA GLY A 53 -8.01 14.93 16.20
C GLY A 53 -7.49 14.14 14.99
N TRP A 54 -7.14 12.86 15.17
CA TRP A 54 -6.74 11.96 14.10
C TRP A 54 -7.80 10.87 13.88
N SER A 55 -7.65 10.19 12.74
CA SER A 55 -8.41 9.00 12.36
C SER A 55 -7.56 8.07 11.52
N GLU A 56 -7.77 6.77 11.68
CA GLU A 56 -7.35 5.77 10.71
C GLU A 56 -8.32 5.77 9.54
N ARG A 57 -7.80 5.53 8.34
CA ARG A 57 -8.58 5.38 7.11
C ARG A 57 -8.13 4.13 6.39
N VAL A 58 -9.13 3.33 6.03
CA VAL A 58 -8.96 2.10 5.24
C VAL A 58 -9.81 2.21 3.98
N GLU A 59 -9.22 1.91 2.83
CA GLU A 59 -9.99 1.85 1.59
C GLU A 59 -10.99 0.70 1.64
N VAL A 60 -12.20 0.94 1.14
CA VAL A 60 -13.30 -0.01 1.18
C VAL A 60 -13.91 -0.23 -0.20
N GLY A 61 -14.43 -1.43 -0.39
CA GLY A 61 -15.24 -1.79 -1.54
C GLY A 61 -16.48 -2.56 -1.12
N ARG A 62 -17.34 -2.82 -2.09
CA ARG A 62 -18.54 -3.63 -1.88
C ARG A 62 -18.51 -4.85 -2.77
N LEU A 63 -18.57 -6.03 -2.15
CA LEU A 63 -18.50 -7.31 -2.86
C LEU A 63 -19.89 -7.91 -3.09
N MET A 64 -20.15 -8.37 -4.32
CA MET A 64 -21.37 -9.07 -4.71
C MET A 64 -21.06 -10.20 -5.71
N GLY A 65 -20.87 -11.41 -5.19
CA GLY A 65 -20.36 -12.52 -6.01
C GLY A 65 -18.98 -12.17 -6.54
N ASN A 66 -18.82 -12.25 -7.85
CA ASN A 66 -17.54 -12.00 -8.55
C ASN A 66 -17.41 -10.55 -9.06
N ILE A 67 -18.11 -9.63 -8.39
CA ILE A 67 -18.09 -8.20 -8.71
C ILE A 67 -17.67 -7.43 -7.47
N LEU A 68 -16.55 -6.71 -7.61
CA LEU A 68 -16.10 -5.70 -6.66
C LEU A 68 -16.54 -4.32 -7.14
N GLU A 69 -17.39 -3.65 -6.38
CA GLU A 69 -17.75 -2.27 -6.63
C GLU A 69 -16.81 -1.34 -5.85
N LEU A 70 -16.06 -0.51 -6.59
CA LEU A 70 -15.20 0.55 -6.04
C LEU A 70 -15.76 1.91 -6.42
N LYS A 71 -15.75 2.86 -5.48
CA LYS A 71 -16.22 4.21 -5.73
C LYS A 71 -15.05 5.18 -5.66
N ALA A 72 -14.84 5.94 -6.73
CA ALA A 72 -13.72 6.89 -6.77
C ALA A 72 -14.05 8.17 -6.00
N ILE A 73 -13.07 8.69 -5.24
CA ILE A 73 -13.18 9.96 -4.50
C ILE A 73 -12.40 11.10 -5.16
N THR A 74 -11.58 10.80 -6.18
CA THR A 74 -10.85 11.81 -6.94
C THR A 74 -11.11 11.71 -8.45
N PRO A 75 -10.90 12.79 -9.23
CA PRO A 75 -10.96 12.71 -10.70
C PRO A 75 -9.97 11.70 -11.30
N THR A 76 -8.80 11.53 -10.68
CA THR A 76 -7.82 10.52 -11.08
C THR A 76 -8.34 9.12 -10.82
N GLY A 77 -8.92 8.88 -9.64
CA GLY A 77 -9.58 7.61 -9.32
C GLY A 77 -10.68 7.28 -10.32
N LYS A 78 -11.53 8.26 -10.67
CA LYS A 78 -12.61 8.07 -11.66
C LYS A 78 -12.09 7.56 -13.00
N ARG A 79 -10.94 8.09 -13.46
CA ARG A 79 -10.30 7.61 -14.70
C ARG A 79 -9.69 6.22 -14.53
N ALA A 80 -9.00 5.97 -13.41
CA ALA A 80 -8.31 4.71 -13.14
C ALA A 80 -9.26 3.52 -13.14
N ILE A 81 -10.41 3.63 -12.46
CA ILE A 81 -11.41 2.55 -12.39
C ILE A 81 -12.58 2.73 -13.38
N LYS A 82 -12.54 3.75 -14.24
CA LYS A 82 -13.63 4.10 -15.17
C LYS A 82 -14.99 4.32 -14.47
N ASP A 83 -14.97 4.95 -13.30
CA ASP A 83 -16.17 5.30 -12.52
C ASP A 83 -16.89 6.50 -13.14
N VAL A 84 -18.12 6.27 -13.59
CA VAL A 84 -19.00 7.29 -14.18
C VAL A 84 -19.71 8.18 -13.13
N GLY A 85 -19.43 7.98 -11.84
CA GLY A 85 -19.95 8.75 -10.71
C GLY A 85 -20.85 7.97 -9.75
N ALA A 86 -21.08 6.68 -9.99
CA ALA A 86 -21.94 5.83 -9.17
C ALA A 86 -21.19 4.62 -8.57
N GLY A 87 -19.87 4.54 -8.77
CA GLY A 87 -19.07 3.36 -8.53
C GLY A 87 -18.77 2.60 -9.83
N ALA A 88 -17.56 2.06 -9.94
CA ALA A 88 -17.16 1.15 -11.00
C ALA A 88 -17.32 -0.30 -10.52
N ARG A 89 -17.83 -1.15 -11.41
CA ARG A 89 -17.93 -2.59 -11.19
C ARG A 89 -16.74 -3.26 -11.85
N ILE A 90 -15.91 -3.87 -11.03
CA ILE A 90 -14.69 -4.57 -11.43
C ILE A 90 -14.97 -6.06 -11.31
N GLY A 91 -14.77 -6.80 -12.40
CA GLY A 91 -14.81 -8.25 -12.36
C GLY A 91 -13.62 -8.77 -11.57
N ILE A 92 -13.89 -9.74 -10.69
CA ILE A 92 -12.87 -10.49 -9.96
C ILE A 92 -13.14 -11.99 -10.11
N SER A 93 -12.11 -12.83 -9.92
CA SER A 93 -12.27 -14.28 -9.94
C SER A 93 -13.08 -14.79 -8.74
N ASP A 94 -13.48 -16.07 -8.78
CA ASP A 94 -13.81 -16.80 -7.54
C ASP A 94 -12.59 -16.78 -6.58
N PRO A 95 -12.79 -16.94 -5.26
CA PRO A 95 -11.70 -17.02 -4.30
C PRO A 95 -10.68 -18.10 -4.68
N LEU A 96 -9.42 -17.70 -4.78
CA LEU A 96 -8.29 -18.57 -5.07
C LEU A 96 -7.83 -19.29 -3.79
N PRO A 97 -7.38 -20.56 -3.89
CA PRO A 97 -6.56 -21.17 -2.86
C PRO A 97 -5.28 -20.36 -2.64
N TYR A 98 -4.77 -20.31 -1.40
CA TYR A 98 -3.61 -19.46 -1.09
C TYR A 98 -2.37 -19.83 -1.92
N GLN A 99 -2.17 -21.12 -2.27
CA GLN A 99 -1.04 -21.52 -3.12
C GLN A 99 -1.13 -20.94 -4.53
N GLU A 100 -2.34 -20.85 -5.09
CA GLU A 100 -2.57 -20.26 -6.40
C GLU A 100 -2.44 -18.74 -6.34
N ALA A 101 -2.95 -18.12 -5.27
CA ALA A 101 -2.79 -16.69 -5.03
C ALA A 101 -1.31 -16.29 -4.92
N MET A 102 -0.49 -17.09 -4.24
CA MET A 102 0.96 -16.86 -4.13
C MET A 102 1.67 -16.99 -5.49
N GLY A 103 1.17 -17.85 -6.36
CA GLY A 103 1.82 -18.20 -7.62
C GLY A 103 3.16 -18.91 -7.41
N GLU A 104 3.88 -19.14 -8.51
CA GLU A 104 5.21 -19.78 -8.47
C GLU A 104 6.33 -18.81 -8.06
N PHE A 105 6.13 -17.51 -8.27
CA PHE A 105 7.11 -16.45 -8.01
C PHE A 105 6.41 -15.18 -7.51
N PHE A 106 7.07 -14.43 -6.63
CA PHE A 106 6.60 -13.14 -6.14
C PHE A 106 7.28 -11.99 -6.89
N ASP A 107 6.52 -11.18 -7.63
CA ASP A 107 7.01 -9.99 -8.34
C ASP A 107 7.35 -8.86 -7.37
N ALA A 108 8.55 -8.97 -6.79
CA ALA A 108 9.07 -8.02 -5.83
C ALA A 108 9.26 -6.61 -6.42
N ASP A 109 9.48 -6.49 -7.74
CA ASP A 109 9.71 -5.20 -8.38
C ASP A 109 8.39 -4.43 -8.52
N ALA A 110 7.33 -5.08 -9.03
CA ALA A 110 6.00 -4.48 -9.09
C ALA A 110 5.46 -4.14 -7.70
N PHE A 111 5.63 -5.05 -6.73
CA PHE A 111 5.27 -4.80 -5.34
C PHE A 111 6.04 -3.61 -4.76
N SER A 112 7.35 -3.51 -5.00
CA SER A 112 8.15 -2.37 -4.55
C SER A 112 7.66 -1.07 -5.15
N VAL A 113 7.36 -1.01 -6.45
CA VAL A 113 6.78 0.19 -7.09
C VAL A 113 5.47 0.60 -6.42
N HIS A 114 4.61 -0.37 -6.09
CA HIS A 114 3.36 -0.10 -5.37
C HIS A 114 3.61 0.49 -3.98
N ILE A 115 4.46 -0.13 -3.15
CA ILE A 115 4.80 0.39 -1.82
C ILE A 115 5.43 1.78 -1.92
N ALA A 116 6.31 2.00 -2.90
CA ALA A 116 6.93 3.30 -3.11
C ALA A 116 5.87 4.38 -3.39
N ARG A 117 4.90 4.10 -4.26
CA ARG A 117 3.77 5.01 -4.55
C ARG A 117 2.94 5.31 -3.29
N MET A 118 2.69 4.31 -2.44
CA MET A 118 2.00 4.50 -1.16
C MET A 118 2.79 5.40 -0.20
N LEU A 119 4.12 5.23 -0.12
CA LEU A 119 4.96 6.10 0.73
C LEU A 119 5.01 7.53 0.17
N LEU A 120 5.11 7.71 -1.15
CA LEU A 120 5.06 9.03 -1.79
C LEU A 120 3.74 9.74 -1.53
N ARG A 121 2.61 9.01 -1.57
CA ARG A 121 1.31 9.54 -1.11
C ARG A 121 1.39 9.96 0.34
N GLY A 122 1.93 9.10 1.21
CA GLY A 122 2.08 9.39 2.63
C GLY A 122 2.85 10.70 2.86
N ALA A 123 3.95 10.92 2.15
CA ALA A 123 4.73 12.16 2.23
C ALA A 123 3.95 13.38 1.72
N ARG A 124 3.29 13.27 0.56
CA ARG A 124 2.46 14.33 -0.03
C ARG A 124 1.34 14.78 0.91
N ASP A 125 0.67 13.83 1.54
CA ASP A 125 -0.52 14.06 2.35
C ASP A 125 -0.20 14.24 3.85
N GLY A 126 1.08 14.12 4.26
CA GLY A 126 1.51 14.21 5.66
C GLY A 126 0.93 13.10 6.55
N LEU A 127 0.91 11.86 6.04
CA LEU A 127 0.28 10.71 6.67
C LEU A 127 1.29 9.80 7.37
N LEU A 128 0.76 9.08 8.36
CA LEU A 128 1.38 7.88 8.90
C LEU A 128 0.78 6.67 8.17
N THR A 129 1.57 6.03 7.31
CA THR A 129 1.16 4.78 6.65
C THR A 129 1.46 3.62 7.58
N VAL A 130 0.46 2.78 7.85
CA VAL A 130 0.58 1.61 8.71
C VAL A 130 0.31 0.37 7.90
N PHE A 131 1.23 -0.58 7.95
CA PHE A 131 1.11 -1.90 7.37
C PHE A 131 0.88 -2.92 8.48
N THR A 132 -0.12 -3.76 8.27
CA THR A 132 -0.52 -4.79 9.22
C THR A 132 -0.40 -6.17 8.59
N LEU A 133 -0.21 -7.17 9.43
CA LEU A 133 -0.19 -8.57 9.06
C LEU A 133 -1.35 -9.29 9.75
N HIS A 134 -2.11 -10.07 9.00
CA HIS A 134 -2.96 -11.11 9.54
C HIS A 134 -2.22 -12.44 9.49
N GLU A 135 -2.20 -13.19 10.59
CA GLU A 135 -1.59 -14.51 10.60
C GLU A 135 -2.62 -15.59 10.27
N SER A 136 -2.20 -16.62 9.53
CA SER A 136 -3.08 -17.77 9.27
C SER A 136 -3.47 -18.44 10.60
N GLY A 137 -4.78 -18.53 10.86
CA GLY A 137 -5.31 -19.08 12.11
C GLY A 137 -5.45 -18.07 13.27
N ASN A 138 -4.96 -16.83 13.12
CA ASN A 138 -5.23 -15.73 14.02
C ASN A 138 -5.74 -14.51 13.22
N PRO A 139 -7.06 -14.25 13.22
CA PRO A 139 -7.66 -13.18 12.43
C PRO A 139 -7.39 -11.78 13.00
N GLN A 140 -6.58 -11.63 14.05
CA GLN A 140 -6.24 -10.31 14.58
C GLN A 140 -5.17 -9.63 13.72
N THR A 141 -5.35 -8.32 13.50
CA THR A 141 -4.34 -7.47 12.87
C THR A 141 -3.15 -7.27 13.80
N HIS A 142 -1.95 -7.51 13.29
CA HIS A 142 -0.70 -7.18 13.96
C HIS A 142 0.00 -6.03 13.25
N HIS A 143 0.39 -5.00 14.00
CA HIS A 143 1.20 -3.90 13.46
C HIS A 143 2.56 -4.44 13.01
N LEU A 144 2.86 -4.31 11.73
CA LEU A 144 4.11 -4.82 11.14
C LEU A 144 5.12 -3.68 10.94
N LEU A 145 4.71 -2.64 10.23
CA LEU A 145 5.56 -1.50 9.89
C LEU A 145 4.70 -0.24 9.89
N SER A 146 5.17 0.81 10.54
CA SER A 146 4.65 2.16 10.36
C SER A 146 5.69 3.05 9.72
N VAL A 147 5.22 3.99 8.89
CA VAL A 147 6.05 4.95 8.18
C VAL A 147 5.41 6.32 8.31
N SER A 148 5.99 7.19 9.14
CA SER A 148 5.62 8.60 9.16
C SER A 148 6.39 9.34 8.09
N SER A 149 5.69 10.16 7.30
CA SER A 149 6.29 10.81 6.15
C SER A 149 6.03 12.32 6.16
N THR A 150 7.02 13.12 5.79
CA THR A 150 6.88 14.57 5.61
C THR A 150 7.59 15.04 4.35
N LEU A 151 7.13 16.14 3.76
CA LEU A 151 7.69 16.79 2.59
C LEU A 151 8.04 18.25 2.96
N ASP A 152 9.25 18.68 2.66
CA ASP A 152 9.67 20.06 2.87
C ASP A 152 9.50 20.94 1.61
N GLU A 153 9.78 22.24 1.75
CA GLU A 153 9.67 23.23 0.67
C GLU A 153 10.72 23.03 -0.45
N LEU A 154 11.77 22.26 -0.21
CA LEU A 154 12.86 21.98 -1.14
C LEU A 154 12.65 20.65 -1.90
N GLY A 155 11.53 19.97 -1.67
CA GLY A 155 11.20 18.70 -2.31
C GLY A 155 11.87 17.49 -1.65
N TYR A 156 12.49 17.64 -0.48
CA TYR A 156 12.96 16.51 0.30
C TYR A 156 11.81 15.87 1.06
N MET A 157 11.73 14.55 0.91
CA MET A 157 10.82 13.71 1.68
C MET A 157 11.59 12.98 2.75
N TYR A 158 11.05 12.97 3.97
CA TYR A 158 11.62 12.31 5.13
C TYR A 158 10.68 11.20 5.60
N PHE A 159 11.22 10.01 5.83
CA PHE A 159 10.50 8.82 6.24
C PHE A 159 11.12 8.25 7.50
N HIS A 160 10.31 8.06 8.54
CA HIS A 160 10.71 7.35 9.75
C HIS A 160 9.98 6.00 9.77
N LEU A 161 10.74 4.92 9.57
CA LEU A 161 10.23 3.55 9.54
C LEU A 161 10.36 2.96 10.94
N VAL A 162 9.29 2.33 11.43
CA VAL A 162 9.23 1.71 12.76
C VAL A 162 8.59 0.35 12.66
N THR A 163 9.29 -0.70 13.09
CA THR A 163 8.81 -2.08 13.01
C THR A 163 9.14 -2.86 14.28
N MET A 164 8.26 -3.81 14.62
CA MET A 164 8.52 -4.81 15.66
C MET A 164 9.38 -5.98 15.15
N VAL A 165 9.61 -6.05 13.84
CA VAL A 165 10.46 -7.08 13.23
C VAL A 165 11.92 -6.75 13.50
N ASP A 166 12.71 -7.77 13.81
CA ASP A 166 14.13 -7.59 13.98
C ASP A 166 14.82 -7.39 12.62
N MET A 167 15.28 -6.18 12.32
CA MET A 167 15.94 -5.85 11.04
C MET A 167 17.47 -5.78 11.14
N THR A 168 18.06 -6.20 12.27
CA THR A 168 19.50 -6.04 12.55
C THR A 168 20.43 -6.67 11.53
N GLU A 169 20.00 -7.76 10.89
CA GLU A 169 20.77 -8.51 9.90
C GLU A 169 20.36 -8.19 8.45
N VAL A 170 19.46 -7.22 8.25
CA VAL A 170 18.95 -6.86 6.92
C VAL A 170 19.78 -5.72 6.35
N PRO A 171 20.51 -5.92 5.22
CA PRO A 171 21.45 -4.91 4.71
C PRO A 171 20.82 -3.56 4.36
N SER A 172 19.58 -3.55 3.88
CA SER A 172 18.85 -2.32 3.56
C SER A 172 18.51 -1.47 4.80
N TRP A 173 18.60 -2.05 5.99
CA TRP A 173 18.41 -1.37 7.27
C TRP A 173 19.73 -0.91 7.90
N ALA A 174 20.80 -0.77 7.12
CA ALA A 174 22.05 -0.20 7.62
C ALA A 174 21.81 1.18 8.26
N GLY A 175 22.32 1.37 9.48
CA GLY A 175 22.08 2.59 10.26
C GLY A 175 20.82 2.58 11.13
N TYR A 176 20.15 1.42 11.28
CA TYR A 176 19.01 1.28 12.17
C TYR A 176 19.33 1.66 13.63
N SER A 177 18.28 2.08 14.35
CA SER A 177 18.29 2.18 15.82
C SER A 177 17.36 1.12 16.41
N LYS A 178 17.76 0.50 17.53
CA LYS A 178 16.98 -0.51 18.23
C LYS A 178 16.75 -0.10 19.69
N SER A 179 15.49 0.00 20.09
CA SER A 179 15.08 0.29 21.48
C SER A 179 13.80 -0.48 21.80
N ASP A 180 13.72 -1.05 23.00
CA ASP A 180 12.50 -1.69 23.53
C ASP A 180 11.82 -2.71 22.59
N GLY A 181 12.63 -3.49 21.86
CA GLY A 181 12.14 -4.51 20.91
C GLY A 181 11.65 -3.94 19.57
N VAL A 182 11.81 -2.64 19.34
CA VAL A 182 11.47 -1.95 18.09
C VAL A 182 12.75 -1.67 17.30
N THR A 183 12.69 -1.89 15.99
CA THR A 183 13.73 -1.44 15.05
C THR A 183 13.21 -0.24 14.27
N SER A 184 14.04 0.79 14.15
CA SER A 184 13.70 2.03 13.44
C SER A 184 14.79 2.44 12.45
N LEU A 185 14.38 3.10 11.37
CA LEU A 185 15.28 3.60 10.33
C LEU A 185 14.75 4.93 9.78
N ASP A 186 15.61 5.93 9.72
CA ASP A 186 15.32 7.19 9.04
C ASP A 186 15.83 7.15 7.60
N MET A 187 14.98 7.57 6.67
CA MET A 187 15.33 7.72 5.26
C MET A 187 14.96 9.12 4.78
N SER A 188 15.74 9.63 3.83
CA SER A 188 15.41 10.87 3.13
C SER A 188 15.77 10.77 1.66
N ILE A 189 14.94 11.35 0.80
CA ILE A 189 15.19 11.40 -0.65
C ILE A 189 14.59 12.68 -1.24
N ASN A 190 15.26 13.30 -2.21
CA ASN A 190 14.64 14.38 -2.96
C ASN A 190 13.71 13.79 -4.03
N TYR A 191 12.51 14.35 -4.21
CA TYR A 191 11.58 13.87 -5.24
C TYR A 191 12.21 13.85 -6.64
N SER A 192 13.06 14.82 -6.99
CA SER A 192 13.74 14.85 -8.28
C SER A 192 14.66 13.66 -8.50
N ASP A 193 15.22 13.09 -7.43
CA ASP A 193 16.11 11.94 -7.52
C ASP A 193 15.35 10.69 -7.99
N LEU A 194 14.04 10.63 -7.77
CA LEU A 194 13.17 9.53 -8.23
C LEU A 194 12.74 9.66 -9.69
N LEU A 195 13.05 10.79 -10.34
CA LEU A 195 12.64 11.05 -11.71
C LEU A 195 13.67 10.52 -12.72
N GLY A 196 13.16 9.94 -13.79
CA GLY A 196 13.89 9.60 -15.01
C GLY A 196 13.27 10.32 -16.21
N ARG A 197 13.83 10.07 -17.40
CA ARG A 197 13.25 10.58 -18.64
C ARG A 197 11.96 9.83 -18.93
N ALA A 198 10.91 10.57 -19.29
CA ALA A 198 9.65 9.95 -19.67
C ALA A 198 9.76 9.37 -21.09
N GLU A 199 9.46 8.08 -21.23
CA GLU A 199 9.31 7.42 -22.53
C GLU A 199 7.84 7.10 -22.79
N ILE A 200 7.36 7.41 -23.99
CA ILE A 200 6.02 7.03 -24.45
C ILE A 200 6.19 6.20 -25.72
N ASN A 201 5.76 4.94 -25.69
CA ASN A 201 5.92 3.98 -26.79
C ASN A 201 7.39 3.82 -27.25
N GLY A 202 8.34 3.84 -26.30
CA GLY A 202 9.78 3.69 -26.57
C GLY A 202 10.45 4.94 -27.18
N VAL A 203 9.79 6.09 -27.14
CA VAL A 203 10.37 7.37 -27.57
C VAL A 203 10.56 8.27 -26.35
N GLU A 204 11.80 8.66 -26.08
CA GLU A 204 12.12 9.67 -25.07
C GLU A 204 11.37 10.97 -25.38
N THR A 205 10.72 11.51 -24.36
CA THR A 205 10.06 12.80 -24.40
C THR A 205 10.88 13.83 -23.62
N ALA A 206 10.56 15.11 -23.77
CA ALA A 206 11.15 16.16 -22.95
C ALA A 206 10.65 16.16 -21.49
N GLY A 207 9.71 15.28 -21.15
CA GLY A 207 9.13 15.19 -19.81
C GLY A 207 9.91 14.27 -18.87
N GLU A 208 9.59 14.37 -17.59
CA GLU A 208 10.09 13.49 -16.54
C GLU A 208 8.98 12.52 -16.09
N ALA A 209 9.37 11.32 -15.69
CA ALA A 209 8.49 10.32 -15.11
C ALA A 209 9.17 9.66 -13.90
N LEU A 210 8.39 9.04 -13.02
CA LEU A 210 8.97 8.22 -11.96
C LEU A 210 9.73 7.05 -12.56
N ASP A 211 10.98 6.88 -12.15
CA ASP A 211 11.84 5.77 -12.57
C ASP A 211 11.62 4.57 -11.65
N ALA A 212 11.20 3.44 -12.22
CA ALA A 212 10.88 2.24 -11.46
C ALA A 212 12.10 1.69 -10.68
N GLY A 213 13.30 1.68 -11.28
CA GLY A 213 14.51 1.20 -10.64
C GLY A 213 14.91 2.06 -9.44
N LYS A 214 14.70 3.37 -9.54
CA LYS A 214 14.93 4.30 -8.43
C LYS A 214 13.88 4.14 -7.33
N LEU A 215 12.61 3.94 -7.68
CA LEU A 215 11.56 3.62 -6.70
C LEU A 215 11.87 2.33 -5.94
N ILE A 216 12.26 1.27 -6.64
CA ILE A 216 12.63 -0.03 -6.05
C ILE A 216 13.80 0.13 -5.08
N SER A 217 14.83 0.88 -5.49
CA SER A 217 16.01 1.13 -4.65
C SER A 217 15.65 1.93 -3.38
N PHE A 218 14.84 2.98 -3.53
CA PHE A 218 14.39 3.84 -2.43
C PHE A 218 13.57 3.07 -1.38
N VAL A 219 12.60 2.27 -1.81
CA VAL A 219 11.64 1.65 -0.90
C VAL A 219 12.14 0.34 -0.28
N ARG A 220 13.31 -0.13 -0.69
CA ARG A 220 13.87 -1.42 -0.31
C ARG A 220 13.78 -1.71 1.20
N PRO A 221 14.08 -0.77 2.12
CA PRO A 221 13.98 -1.05 3.55
C PRO A 221 12.55 -1.37 4.00
N ALA A 222 11.55 -0.63 3.50
CA ALA A 222 10.15 -0.91 3.81
C ALA A 222 9.73 -2.28 3.28
N VAL A 223 10.06 -2.59 2.02
CA VAL A 223 9.73 -3.88 1.40
C VAL A 223 10.38 -5.05 2.13
N ASP A 224 11.66 -4.94 2.50
CA ASP A 224 12.32 -6.01 3.25
C ASP A 224 11.66 -6.25 4.61
N ALA A 225 11.18 -5.19 5.30
CA ALA A 225 10.41 -5.35 6.55
C ALA A 225 9.05 -6.01 6.33
N LEU A 226 8.34 -5.64 5.25
CA LEU A 226 7.04 -6.21 4.89
C LEU A 226 7.13 -7.69 4.50
N LEU A 227 8.20 -8.09 3.82
CA LEU A 227 8.37 -9.45 3.32
C LEU A 227 9.07 -10.37 4.32
N LYS A 228 9.77 -9.83 5.33
CA LYS A 228 10.51 -10.64 6.32
C LYS A 228 9.66 -11.69 7.04
N PRO A 229 8.39 -11.45 7.42
CA PRO A 229 7.54 -12.50 7.99
C PRO A 229 7.24 -13.66 7.04
N GLY A 230 7.38 -13.49 5.73
CA GLY A 230 7.14 -14.53 4.72
C GLY A 230 5.69 -14.64 4.23
N PHE A 231 4.81 -13.69 4.61
CA PHE A 231 3.37 -13.76 4.33
C PHE A 231 2.83 -12.50 3.62
N PRO A 232 3.33 -12.15 2.41
CA PRO A 232 2.86 -10.95 1.69
C PRO A 232 1.35 -10.96 1.42
N PHE A 233 0.77 -12.15 1.28
CA PHE A 233 -0.65 -12.36 0.95
C PHE A 233 -1.62 -12.01 2.08
N ALA A 234 -1.12 -11.78 3.30
CA ALA A 234 -1.91 -11.39 4.44
C ALA A 234 -1.56 -9.97 4.94
N LEU A 235 -0.85 -9.19 4.12
CA LEU A 235 -0.56 -7.80 4.40
C LEU A 235 -1.77 -6.93 4.10
N GLY A 236 -2.03 -5.97 4.98
CA GLY A 236 -2.95 -4.87 4.73
C GLY A 236 -2.28 -3.55 5.01
N ALA A 237 -3.01 -2.48 4.68
CA ALA A 237 -2.55 -1.14 4.92
C ALA A 237 -3.69 -0.21 5.30
N SER A 238 -3.35 0.75 6.15
CA SER A 238 -4.18 1.88 6.50
C SER A 238 -3.34 3.14 6.57
N VAL A 239 -4.01 4.29 6.60
CA VAL A 239 -3.34 5.58 6.79
C VAL A 239 -3.96 6.33 7.95
N PHE A 240 -3.11 6.90 8.79
CA PHE A 240 -3.48 7.79 9.88
C PHE A 240 -3.17 9.22 9.48
N GLY A 241 -4.11 10.13 9.75
CA GLY A 241 -3.91 11.57 9.54
C GLY A 241 -4.95 12.39 10.30
N PRO A 242 -4.88 13.73 10.18
CA PRO A 242 -5.90 14.62 10.71
C PRO A 242 -7.29 14.23 10.19
N ARG A 243 -8.30 14.35 11.04
CA ARG A 243 -9.70 14.08 10.63
C ARG A 243 -10.09 14.97 9.46
N GLN A 244 -10.80 14.39 8.50
CA GLN A 244 -11.38 15.17 7.42
C GLN A 244 -12.52 16.03 7.99
N ALA A 245 -12.59 17.29 7.56
CA ALA A 245 -13.56 18.27 8.06
C ALA A 245 -14.97 18.03 7.50
#